data_AF-A0A1G8M8P1-F1
#
_entry.id   AF-A0A1G8M8P1-F1
#
_cell.length_a   1.000
_cell.length_b   1.000
_cell.length_c   1.000
_cell.angle_alpha   90.00
_cell.angle_beta   90.00
_cell.angle_gamma   90.00
#
_symmetry.space_group_name_H-M   'P 1'
#
loop_
_entity.id
_entity.type
_entity.pdbx_description
1 polymer ?
#
loop_
_entity_poly.entity_id
_entity_poly.type
_entity_poly.pdbx_seq_one_letter_code
_entity_poly.pdbx_strand_id
1 'polypeptide(L)'
;PMIRQSGSSVKGRPRISKMGNQKLRNLLFMCSFTACKYNKACRDLYERIVAKGKSKKLALIAVCNKLLKQAFAIAKSGLIFDATYKSTLVKN
;
A
#
# COMPACT_ATOMS: atom_id res chain seq x y z
N PRO A 1 9.90 1.41 -2.20
CA PRO A 1 10.52 1.39 -3.54
C PRO A 1 12.03 1.29 -3.38
N MET A 2 12.74 0.60 -4.28
CA MET A 2 14.20 0.53 -4.30
C MET A 2 14.70 1.54 -5.32
N ILE A 3 15.37 2.58 -4.85
CA ILE A 3 15.97 3.65 -5.65
C ILE A 3 17.42 3.26 -5.88
N ARG A 4 17.86 3.22 -7.15
CA ARG A 4 19.24 2.92 -7.52
C ARG A 4 19.89 4.19 -8.04
N GLN A 5 20.62 4.87 -7.16
CA GLN A 5 21.37 6.08 -7.48
C GLN A 5 22.83 5.91 -7.01
N SER A 6 23.77 6.35 -7.83
CA SER A 6 25.19 6.48 -7.48
C SER A 6 25.71 7.77 -8.11
N GLY A 7 26.03 8.76 -7.27
CA GLY A 7 26.45 10.09 -7.69
C GLY A 7 25.49 10.78 -8.66
N SER A 8 26.05 11.57 -9.58
CA SER A 8 25.32 12.28 -10.65
C SER A 8 25.02 11.40 -11.88
N SER A 9 25.76 10.30 -12.06
CA SER A 9 25.79 9.52 -13.31
C SER A 9 24.77 8.38 -13.36
N VAL A 10 24.44 7.74 -12.22
CA VAL A 10 23.49 6.61 -12.20
C VAL A 10 22.12 7.06 -11.69
N LYS A 11 21.15 7.22 -12.59
CA LYS A 11 19.72 7.42 -12.27
C LYS A 11 18.87 6.27 -12.82
N GLY A 12 18.92 5.11 -12.16
CA GLY A 12 18.17 3.93 -12.57
C GLY A 12 16.67 4.07 -12.30
N ARG A 13 15.83 3.43 -13.14
CA ARG A 13 14.37 3.36 -12.92
C ARG A 13 14.08 2.70 -11.56
N PRO A 14 13.28 3.33 -10.67
CA PRO A 14 12.95 2.75 -9.39
C PRO A 14 12.15 1.46 -9.55
N ARG A 15 12.49 0.44 -8.77
CA ARG A 15 11.84 -0.88 -8.78
C ARG A 15 11.12 -1.14 -7.47
N ILE A 16 10.15 -2.05 -7.50
CA ILE A 16 9.51 -2.53 -6.28
C ILE A 16 10.42 -3.59 -5.67
N SER A 17 10.82 -3.41 -4.41
CA SER A 17 11.60 -4.40 -3.68
C SER A 17 10.84 -5.72 -3.57
N LYS A 18 11.56 -6.83 -3.69
CA LYS A 18 11.02 -8.20 -3.55
C LYS A 18 11.19 -8.77 -2.15
N MET A 19 11.73 -7.99 -1.23
CA MET A 19 11.93 -8.39 0.16
C MET A 19 10.64 -8.87 0.84
N GLY A 20 10.78 -9.83 1.75
CA GLY A 20 9.68 -10.46 2.48
C GLY A 20 9.12 -11.70 1.77
N ASN A 21 8.06 -12.28 2.36
CA ASN A 21 7.48 -13.53 1.87
C ASN A 21 6.76 -13.35 0.52
N GLN A 22 7.22 -14.09 -0.49
CA GLN A 22 6.69 -14.02 -1.85
C GLN A 22 5.23 -14.51 -1.96
N LYS A 23 4.82 -15.52 -1.17
CA LYS A 23 3.44 -16.04 -1.18
C LYS A 23 2.45 -14.99 -0.65
N LEU A 24 2.77 -14.37 0.49
CA LEU A 24 1.93 -13.31 1.07
C LEU A 24 1.80 -12.10 0.15
N ARG A 25 2.89 -11.72 -0.51
CA ARG A 25 2.87 -10.61 -1.48
C ARG A 25 1.96 -10.91 -2.68
N ASN A 26 1.95 -12.13 -3.19
CA ASN A 26 1.06 -12.53 -4.28
C ASN A 26 -0.39 -12.56 -3.83
N LEU A 27 -0.67 -13.09 -2.64
CA LEU A 27 -2.01 -13.11 -2.06
C LEU A 27 -2.57 -11.70 -1.88
N LEU A 28 -1.83 -10.81 -1.22
CA LEU A 28 -2.24 -9.41 -1.01
C LEU A 28 -2.43 -8.66 -2.32
N PHE A 29 -1.62 -8.96 -3.34
CA PHE A 29 -1.79 -8.40 -4.67
C PHE A 29 -3.14 -8.81 -5.27
N MET A 30 -3.56 -10.07 -5.14
CA MET A 30 -4.88 -10.52 -5.57
C MET A 30 -6.01 -9.87 -4.77
N CYS A 31 -5.86 -9.76 -3.44
CA CYS A 31 -6.83 -9.06 -2.58
C CYS A 31 -6.98 -7.58 -2.93
N SER A 32 -5.94 -6.94 -3.48
CA SER A 32 -6.02 -5.52 -3.84
C SER A 32 -7.03 -5.23 -4.95
N PHE A 33 -7.27 -6.19 -5.87
CA PHE A 33 -8.27 -6.02 -6.94
C PHE A 33 -9.69 -6.00 -6.39
N THR A 34 -10.04 -6.94 -5.51
CA THR A 34 -11.37 -6.97 -4.88
C THR A 34 -11.56 -5.79 -3.94
N ALA A 35 -10.52 -5.41 -3.18
CA ALA A 35 -10.55 -4.23 -2.33
C ALA A 35 -10.80 -2.93 -3.11
N CYS A 36 -10.24 -2.78 -4.31
CA CYS A 36 -10.51 -1.61 -5.15
C CYS A 36 -11.97 -1.55 -5.63
N LYS A 37 -12.66 -2.69 -5.73
CA LYS A 37 -14.07 -2.75 -6.18
C LYS A 37 -15.04 -2.44 -5.04
N TYR A 38 -14.84 -3.05 -3.88
CA TYR A 38 -15.81 -3.01 -2.77
C TYR A 38 -15.47 -2.00 -1.66
N ASN A 39 -14.19 -1.68 -1.46
CA ASN A 39 -13.76 -0.75 -0.41
C ASN A 39 -13.51 0.64 -1.00
N LYS A 40 -14.40 1.59 -0.70
CA LYS A 40 -14.32 2.97 -1.17
C LYS A 40 -12.96 3.61 -0.84
N ALA A 41 -12.45 3.41 0.37
CA ALA A 41 -11.19 4.02 0.81
C ALA A 41 -9.96 3.44 0.08
N CYS A 42 -10.04 2.20 -0.43
CA CYS A 42 -9.02 1.62 -1.30
C CYS A 42 -9.16 2.11 -2.74
N ARG A 43 -10.39 2.22 -3.25
CA ARG A 43 -10.69 2.79 -4.57
C ARG A 43 -10.18 4.22 -4.70
N ASP A 44 -10.55 5.09 -3.75
CA ASP A 44 -10.13 6.49 -3.72
C ASP A 44 -8.59 6.62 -3.71
N LEU A 45 -7.90 5.73 -2.96
CA LEU A 45 -6.44 5.70 -2.93
C LEU A 45 -5.85 5.32 -4.30
N TYR A 46 -6.40 4.29 -4.93
CA TYR A 46 -5.98 3.82 -6.25
C TYR A 46 -6.17 4.90 -7.31
N GLU A 47 -7.38 5.46 -7.41
CA GLU A 47 -7.74 6.51 -8.36
C GLU A 47 -6.87 7.75 -8.17
N ARG A 48 -6.65 8.18 -6.92
CA ARG A 48 -5.76 9.31 -6.62
C ARG A 48 -4.32 9.10 -7.10
N ILE A 49 -3.80 7.88 -7.01
CA ILE A 49 -2.43 7.58 -7.47
C ILE A 49 -2.37 7.50 -9.00
N VAL A 50 -3.39 6.92 -9.63
CA VAL A 50 -3.49 6.85 -11.10
C VAL A 50 -3.66 8.25 -11.70
N ALA A 51 -4.49 9.11 -11.09
CA ALA A 51 -4.68 10.50 -11.50
C ALA A 51 -3.37 11.32 -11.44
N LYS A 52 -2.43 10.95 -10.55
CA LYS A 52 -1.08 11.51 -10.50
C LYS A 52 -0.13 10.99 -11.61
N GLY A 53 -0.66 10.28 -12.61
CA GLY A 53 0.11 9.71 -13.72
C GLY A 53 1.02 8.54 -13.33
N LYS A 54 0.84 7.93 -12.16
CA LYS A 54 1.65 6.77 -11.75
C LYS A 54 1.09 5.48 -12.36
N SER A 55 1.96 4.47 -12.49
CA SER A 55 1.54 3.19 -13.06
C SER A 55 0.47 2.50 -12.22
N LYS A 56 -0.51 1.87 -12.89
CA LYS A 56 -1.59 1.12 -12.24
C LYS A 56 -1.07 0.07 -11.24
N LYS A 57 0.02 -0.62 -11.61
CA LYS A 57 0.70 -1.59 -10.73
C LYS A 57 1.22 -0.96 -9.44
N LEU A 58 1.77 0.25 -9.50
CA LEU A 58 2.23 0.97 -8.31
C LEU A 58 1.04 1.37 -7.44
N ALA A 59 -0.07 1.81 -8.05
CA ALA A 59 -1.30 2.13 -7.33
C ALA A 59 -1.86 0.90 -6.58
N LEU A 60 -1.92 -0.28 -7.22
CA LEU A 60 -2.34 -1.53 -6.56
C LEU A 60 -1.43 -1.91 -5.38
N ILE A 61 -0.12 -1.72 -5.53
CA ILE A 61 0.82 -1.99 -4.43
C ILE A 61 0.61 -1.02 -3.25
N ALA A 62 0.24 0.23 -3.52
CA ALA A 62 -0.14 1.16 -2.46
C ALA A 62 -1.40 0.69 -1.71
N VAL A 63 -2.38 0.13 -2.42
CA VAL A 63 -3.55 -0.51 -1.81
C VAL A 63 -3.16 -1.74 -0.99
N CYS A 64 -2.27 -2.60 -1.49
CA CYS A 64 -1.73 -3.73 -0.73
C CYS A 64 -1.11 -3.28 0.61
N ASN A 65 -0.30 -2.22 0.57
CA ASN A 65 0.34 -1.66 1.75
C ASN A 65 -0.69 -1.08 2.75
N LYS A 66 -1.79 -0.50 2.27
CA LYS A 66 -2.90 -0.04 3.11
C LYS A 66 -3.55 -1.21 3.84
N LEU A 67 -3.91 -2.27 3.13
CA LEU A 67 -4.51 -3.48 3.72
C LEU A 67 -3.59 -4.13 4.76
N LEU A 68 -2.30 -4.26 4.44
CA LEU A 68 -1.31 -4.84 5.35
C LEU A 68 -1.20 -4.05 6.66
N LYS A 69 -1.16 -2.72 6.58
CA LYS A 69 -1.12 -1.86 7.76
C LYS A 69 -2.39 -1.97 8.61
N GLN A 70 -3.56 -2.06 7.97
CA GLN A 70 -4.83 -2.25 8.67
C GLN A 70 -4.85 -3.59 9.40
N ALA A 71 -4.50 -4.68 8.73
CA ALA A 71 -4.43 -6.02 9.35
C ALA A 71 -3.45 -6.04 10.53
N PHE A 72 -2.27 -5.43 10.38
CA PHE A 72 -1.29 -5.34 11.45
C PHE A 72 -1.78 -4.50 12.64
N ALA A 73 -2.44 -3.36 12.38
CA ALA A 73 -2.99 -2.51 13.43
C ALA A 73 -4.08 -3.21 14.25
N ILE A 74 -4.99 -3.94 13.59
CA ILE A 74 -6.04 -4.74 14.23
C ILE A 74 -5.39 -5.83 15.09
N ALA A 75 -4.48 -6.61 14.50
CA ALA A 75 -3.80 -7.70 15.21
C ALA A 75 -3.01 -7.22 16.43
N LYS A 76 -2.39 -6.03 16.35
CA LYS A 76 -1.63 -5.45 17.46
C LYS A 76 -2.51 -4.84 18.56
N SER A 77 -3.61 -4.18 18.18
CA SER A 77 -4.49 -3.50 19.13
C SER A 77 -5.49 -4.44 19.83
N GLY A 78 -5.80 -5.58 19.22
CA GLY A 78 -6.85 -6.50 19.70
C GLY A 78 -8.27 -5.94 19.52
N LEU A 79 -8.42 -4.76 18.93
CA LEU A 79 -9.72 -4.12 18.68
C LEU A 79 -10.32 -4.64 17.37
N ILE A 80 -11.65 -4.69 17.33
CA ILE A 80 -12.39 -5.05 16.12
C ILE A 80 -12.21 -3.95 15.07
N PHE A 81 -12.18 -4.33 13.79
CA PHE A 81 -12.09 -3.38 12.69
C PHE A 81 -13.29 -2.43 12.68
N ASP A 82 -13.02 -1.12 12.73
CA ASP A 82 -14.00 -0.06 12.54
C ASP A 82 -13.63 0.76 11.29
N ALA A 83 -14.57 0.85 10.35
CA ALA A 83 -14.41 1.58 9.10
C ALA A 83 -14.33 3.10 9.29
N THR A 84 -14.90 3.61 10.39
CA THR A 84 -14.95 5.04 10.75
C THR A 84 -13.84 5.46 11.70
N TYR A 85 -12.97 4.52 12.09
CA TYR A 85 -11.90 4.76 13.03
C TYR A 85 -10.99 5.92 12.58
N LYS A 86 -10.89 6.95 13.43
CA LYS A 86 -9.99 8.09 13.24
C LYS A 86 -8.85 7.99 14.24
N SER A 87 -7.63 7.82 13.76
CA SER A 87 -6.45 7.86 14.62
C SER A 87 -6.29 9.26 15.20
N THR A 88 -6.38 9.39 16.53
CA THR A 88 -5.98 10.59 17.24
C THR A 88 -4.45 10.66 17.26
N LEU A 89 -3.86 11.70 16.66
CA LEU A 89 -2.46 12.01 16.88
C LEU A 89 -2.30 12.44 18.33
N VAL A 90 -1.63 11.63 19.15
CA VAL A 90 -1.17 12.06 20.46
C VAL A 90 -0.12 13.14 20.19
N LYS A 91 -0.47 14.41 20.47
CA LYS A 91 0.51 15.49 20.50
C LYS A 91 1.39 15.23 21.73
N ASN A 92 2.63 14.86 21.49
CA ASN A 92 3.68 14.91 22.51
C ASN A 92 4.09 16.37 22.73
#